data_AF-A0A9N9BJL7-F1
#
_entry.id   AF-A0A9N9BJL7-F1
#
_cell.length_a   1.000
_cell.length_b   1.000
_cell.length_c   1.000
_cell.angle_alpha   90.00
_cell.angle_beta   90.00
_cell.angle_gamma   90.00
#
_symmetry.space_group_name_H-M   'P 1'
#
loop_
_entity.id
_entity.type
_entity.pdbx_description
1 polymer ?
#
loop_
_entity_poly.entity_id
_entity_poly.type
_entity_poly.pdbx_seq_one_letter_code
_entity_poly.pdbx_strand_id
1 'polypeptide(L)'
;MFKKKIKLSDQHAPNCDDSSCRGCDIGEIEVNFTSEDGKEKIKPTPVELFQIALEESSKVVEHDIGIVKRLFDLALEVNITSNKQTRHQYALCCIAFGIYLPLVDQIKKGVDILKEIVAEDADFYEGWMELGRGMFALMCMERKLKSREEEEEQHETDTDDDSEKEYNSISKNEFNNYTFGLNAFSKGLSILKLRDKTNYVKETIRAVKDLQDYGILINNIKPFDHAKTIFTKAITYLEDAYNSLEPEIINENTLSQGMWGSCLYYLSKLKSRETQETKEVLEILDLAIEKLLFTNDTESLGKNLFKEILGQAYLFKSTIENDDDQAIKAFDKGVEYLLETYNEVYINQSVE
;
A
#
# COMPACT_ATOMS: atom_id res chain seq x y z
N MET A 1 -17.56 24.59 -5.43
CA MET A 1 -16.45 24.27 -4.51
C MET A 1 -16.89 24.72 -3.13
N PHE A 2 -16.41 24.10 -2.04
CA PHE A 2 -16.86 24.42 -0.68
C PHE A 2 -15.72 25.10 0.09
N LYS A 3 -15.99 26.18 0.80
CA LYS A 3 -15.01 26.75 1.74
C LYS A 3 -15.16 26.09 3.10
N LYS A 4 -14.17 25.26 3.40
CA LYS A 4 -13.97 24.56 4.67
C LYS A 4 -13.76 25.57 5.80
N LYS A 5 -14.59 25.51 6.84
CA LYS A 5 -14.31 26.16 8.13
C LYS A 5 -14.62 25.17 9.24
N ILE A 6 -13.61 24.38 9.62
CA ILE A 6 -13.70 23.54 10.81
C ILE A 6 -13.65 24.48 12.01
N LYS A 7 -14.74 24.56 12.76
CA LYS A 7 -14.74 25.14 14.10
C LYS A 7 -14.62 23.98 15.08
N LEU A 8 -13.50 23.92 15.77
CA LEU A 8 -13.33 23.09 16.95
C LEU A 8 -14.02 23.79 18.12
N SER A 9 -14.78 23.05 18.93
CA SER A 9 -15.23 23.55 20.22
C SER A 9 -14.04 23.50 21.19
N ASP A 10 -13.78 24.61 21.90
CA ASP A 10 -12.70 24.72 22.89
C ASP A 10 -13.01 23.94 24.20
N GLN A 11 -13.64 22.76 24.10
CA GLN A 11 -13.97 21.95 25.28
C GLN A 11 -12.82 21.01 25.60
N HIS A 12 -11.92 21.51 26.43
CA HIS A 12 -10.84 20.75 27.01
C HIS A 12 -11.31 19.91 28.20
N ALA A 13 -10.62 18.79 28.46
CA ALA A 13 -10.72 18.13 29.77
C ALA A 13 -10.35 19.15 30.87
N PRO A 14 -10.98 19.11 32.06
CA PRO A 14 -10.76 20.10 33.13
C PRO A 14 -9.31 20.25 33.61
N ASN A 15 -8.43 19.32 33.19
CA ASN A 15 -7.04 19.21 33.60
C ASN A 15 -6.06 19.45 32.44
N CYS A 16 -6.54 19.94 31.28
CA CYS A 16 -5.71 20.21 30.12
C CYS A 16 -5.31 21.69 30.13
N ASP A 17 -4.07 21.95 30.55
CA ASP A 17 -3.47 23.30 30.65
C ASP A 17 -2.72 23.70 29.36
N ASP A 18 -2.81 22.91 28.30
CA ASP A 18 -2.12 23.17 27.03
C ASP A 18 -2.93 24.12 26.15
N SER A 19 -2.47 25.37 26.07
CA SER A 19 -3.04 26.44 25.23
C SER A 19 -2.99 26.18 23.72
N SER A 20 -2.24 25.16 23.28
CA SER A 20 -2.16 24.73 21.87
C SER A 20 -3.01 23.50 21.56
N CYS A 21 -3.63 22.90 22.58
CA CYS A 21 -4.51 21.75 22.42
C CYS A 21 -5.71 22.12 21.53
N ARG A 22 -6.05 21.26 20.57
CA ARG A 22 -7.19 21.43 19.64
C ARG A 22 -8.29 20.38 19.83
N GLY A 23 -8.20 19.62 20.92
CA GLY A 23 -9.10 18.52 21.27
C GLY A 23 -8.31 17.43 21.98
N CYS A 24 -8.40 17.39 23.31
CA CYS A 24 -7.92 16.26 24.10
C CYS A 24 -9.00 15.17 24.14
N ASP A 25 -8.59 13.91 24.26
CA ASP A 25 -9.36 12.65 24.06
C ASP A 25 -10.68 12.49 24.86
N ILE A 26 -11.13 13.51 25.57
CA ILE A 26 -12.30 13.50 26.47
C ILE A 26 -13.37 14.53 26.03
N GLY A 27 -13.08 15.44 25.09
CA GLY A 27 -14.05 16.40 24.55
C GLY A 27 -14.79 15.87 23.31
N GLU A 28 -16.11 16.05 23.23
CA GLU A 28 -16.87 15.75 21.99
C GLU A 28 -16.45 16.70 20.86
N ILE A 29 -15.77 16.15 19.84
CA ILE A 29 -15.43 16.90 18.63
C ILE A 29 -16.70 17.06 17.78
N GLU A 30 -17.24 18.28 17.73
CA GLU A 30 -18.34 18.63 16.84
C GLU A 30 -17.83 19.17 15.50
N VAL A 31 -17.99 18.39 14.42
CA VAL A 31 -17.70 18.87 13.05
C VAL A 31 -18.96 19.46 12.44
N ASN A 32 -18.95 20.78 12.16
CA ASN A 32 -20.04 21.48 11.49
C ASN A 32 -19.66 21.83 10.05
N PHE A 33 -20.50 21.47 9.07
CA PHE A 33 -20.33 21.81 7.66
C PHE A 33 -21.23 22.99 7.29
N THR A 34 -20.67 24.00 6.60
CA THR A 34 -21.41 25.21 6.20
C THR A 34 -21.17 25.55 4.73
N SER A 35 -22.12 26.28 4.11
CA SER A 35 -21.99 26.79 2.74
C SER A 35 -20.87 27.82 2.60
N GLU A 36 -20.45 28.15 1.37
CA GLU A 36 -19.39 29.14 1.11
C GLU A 36 -19.66 30.50 1.79
N ASP A 37 -20.94 30.82 1.95
CA ASP A 37 -21.42 32.07 2.55
C ASP A 37 -21.49 32.00 4.09
N GLY A 38 -21.27 30.81 4.68
CA GLY A 38 -21.36 30.53 6.11
C GLY A 38 -22.77 30.56 6.69
N LYS A 39 -23.81 30.68 5.85
CA LYS A 39 -25.20 30.94 6.25
C LYS A 39 -26.04 29.68 6.43
N GLU A 40 -25.70 28.59 5.74
CA GLU A 40 -26.47 27.35 5.78
C GLU A 40 -25.63 26.19 6.32
N LYS A 41 -26.22 25.38 7.21
CA LYS A 41 -25.64 24.10 7.60
C LYS A 41 -25.86 23.10 6.47
N ILE A 42 -24.78 22.53 5.97
CA ILE A 42 -24.80 21.47 4.95
C ILE A 42 -24.71 20.12 5.66
N LYS A 43 -25.43 19.11 5.17
CA LYS A 43 -25.19 17.71 5.53
C LYS A 43 -24.41 17.07 4.39
N PRO A 44 -23.09 16.86 4.53
CA PRO A 44 -22.35 16.18 3.50
C PRO A 44 -22.80 14.73 3.41
N THR A 45 -22.72 14.19 2.21
CA THR A 45 -22.90 12.76 1.95
C THR A 45 -21.77 11.95 2.62
N PRO A 46 -21.96 10.64 2.83
CA PRO A 46 -20.89 9.77 3.33
C PRO A 46 -19.62 9.86 2.49
N VAL A 47 -19.76 10.03 1.17
CA VAL A 47 -18.65 10.18 0.22
C VAL A 47 -17.89 11.47 0.46
N GLU A 48 -18.60 12.58 0.67
CA GLU A 48 -17.95 13.87 0.98
C GLU A 48 -17.27 13.80 2.33
N LEU A 49 -17.90 13.21 3.35
CA LEU A 49 -17.28 13.00 4.67
C LEU A 49 -16.01 12.14 4.57
N PHE A 50 -16.06 11.06 3.80
CA PHE A 50 -14.93 10.17 3.55
C PHE A 50 -13.79 10.87 2.81
N GLN A 51 -14.10 11.58 1.73
CA GLN A 51 -13.09 12.30 0.96
C GLN A 51 -12.43 13.39 1.81
N ILE A 52 -13.22 14.09 2.64
CA ILE A 52 -12.70 15.06 3.60
C ILE A 52 -11.83 14.35 4.65
N ALA A 53 -12.24 13.19 5.16
CA ALA A 53 -11.43 12.40 6.10
C ALA A 53 -10.07 12.01 5.49
N LEU A 54 -10.06 11.54 4.23
CA LEU A 54 -8.84 11.20 3.51
C LEU A 54 -7.94 12.42 3.30
N GLU A 55 -8.51 13.53 2.83
CA GLU A 55 -7.75 14.78 2.63
C GLU A 55 -7.15 15.30 3.93
N GLU A 56 -7.89 15.23 5.03
CA GLU A 56 -7.39 15.62 6.34
C GLU A 56 -6.33 14.65 6.85
N SER A 57 -6.52 13.33 6.66
CA SER A 57 -5.51 12.32 7.03
C SER A 57 -4.16 12.55 6.35
N SER A 58 -4.16 13.09 5.13
CA SER A 58 -2.94 13.39 4.37
C SER A 58 -2.19 14.64 4.86
N LYS A 59 -2.80 15.46 5.73
CA LYS A 59 -2.26 16.73 6.22
C LYS A 59 -1.86 16.68 7.70
N VAL A 60 -2.04 15.54 8.37
CA VAL A 60 -1.93 15.44 9.83
C VAL A 60 -0.50 15.65 10.29
N VAL A 61 -0.29 16.73 11.04
CA VAL A 61 0.72 16.84 12.10
C VAL A 61 0.05 16.26 13.36
N GLU A 62 0.77 15.55 14.24
CA GLU A 62 0.29 14.69 15.35
C GLU A 62 -0.93 15.16 16.18
N HIS A 63 -1.30 16.44 16.13
CA HIS A 63 -2.43 17.04 16.86
C HIS A 63 -3.80 17.02 16.15
N ASP A 64 -3.95 16.55 14.91
CA ASP A 64 -5.24 16.57 14.15
C ASP A 64 -5.96 15.21 14.03
N ILE A 65 -5.48 14.16 14.73
CA ILE A 65 -6.04 12.79 14.66
C ILE A 65 -7.53 12.75 15.04
N GLY A 66 -7.95 13.54 16.03
CA GLY A 66 -9.33 13.58 16.51
C GLY A 66 -10.35 14.02 15.45
N ILE A 67 -9.97 14.97 14.58
CA ILE A 67 -10.84 15.47 13.51
C ILE A 67 -11.03 14.39 12.43
N VAL A 68 -9.93 13.77 12.01
CA VAL A 68 -9.95 12.70 11.00
C VAL A 68 -10.80 11.53 11.49
N LYS A 69 -10.61 11.11 12.74
CA LYS A 69 -11.42 10.08 13.38
C LYS A 69 -12.91 10.46 13.37
N ARG A 70 -13.25 11.68 13.79
CA ARG A 70 -14.65 12.13 13.82
C ARG A 70 -15.29 12.18 12.44
N LEU A 71 -14.54 12.55 11.40
CA LEU A 71 -15.02 12.54 10.02
C LEU A 71 -15.33 11.13 9.53
N PHE A 72 -14.48 10.15 9.86
CA PHE A 72 -14.77 8.74 9.59
C PHE A 72 -15.97 8.25 10.38
N ASP A 73 -16.08 8.57 11.69
CA ASP A 73 -17.24 8.21 12.51
C ASP A 73 -18.54 8.77 11.94
N LEU A 74 -18.55 10.05 11.54
CA LEU A 74 -19.69 10.68 10.89
C LEU A 74 -20.04 9.99 9.57
N ALA A 75 -19.06 9.59 8.77
CA ALA A 75 -19.31 8.82 7.54
C ALA A 75 -19.93 7.45 7.85
N LEU A 76 -19.52 6.82 8.95
CA LEU A 76 -20.04 5.52 9.39
C LEU A 76 -21.43 5.60 10.06
N GLU A 77 -21.77 6.73 10.68
CA GLU A 77 -23.06 7.00 11.34
C GLU A 77 -24.22 7.24 10.35
N VAL A 78 -23.92 7.59 9.08
CA VAL A 78 -24.97 7.78 8.07
C VAL A 78 -25.64 6.45 7.72
N ASN A 79 -26.96 6.41 7.90
CA ASN A 79 -27.78 5.21 7.77
C ASN A 79 -27.62 4.54 6.38
N ILE A 80 -27.15 3.29 6.39
CA ILE A 80 -26.85 2.50 5.19
C ILE A 80 -28.18 1.92 4.66
N THR A 81 -28.95 2.73 3.94
CA THR A 81 -30.12 2.21 3.22
C THR A 81 -29.65 1.34 2.05
N SER A 82 -30.13 0.08 2.01
CA SER A 82 -30.16 -1.02 1.00
C SER A 82 -29.50 -0.90 -0.40
N ASN A 83 -29.07 0.26 -0.88
CA ASN A 83 -28.40 0.44 -2.15
C ASN A 83 -26.97 -0.10 -2.12
N LYS A 84 -26.63 -0.94 -3.10
CA LYS A 84 -25.31 -1.51 -3.35
C LYS A 84 -24.21 -0.45 -3.37
N GLN A 85 -24.44 0.69 -4.02
CA GLN A 85 -23.43 1.75 -4.12
C GLN A 85 -23.09 2.36 -2.75
N THR A 86 -24.09 2.54 -1.89
CA THR A 86 -23.89 3.06 -0.52
C THR A 86 -23.18 2.03 0.36
N ARG A 87 -23.51 0.74 0.25
CA ARG A 87 -22.78 -0.34 0.93
C ARG A 87 -21.33 -0.43 0.47
N HIS A 88 -21.09 -0.32 -0.83
CA HIS A 88 -19.73 -0.29 -1.40
C HIS A 88 -18.92 0.86 -0.79
N GLN A 89 -19.46 2.07 -0.81
CA GLN A 89 -18.81 3.25 -0.23
C GLN A 89 -18.53 3.11 1.27
N TYR A 90 -19.51 2.57 2.03
CA TYR A 90 -19.34 2.29 3.45
C TYR A 90 -18.21 1.28 3.70
N ALA A 91 -18.08 0.25 2.86
CA ALA A 91 -16.99 -0.71 2.98
C ALA A 91 -15.61 -0.05 2.76
N LEU A 92 -15.49 0.86 1.80
CA LEU A 92 -14.27 1.64 1.58
C LEU A 92 -13.93 2.52 2.79
N CYS A 93 -14.95 3.14 3.40
CA CYS A 93 -14.79 3.91 4.64
C CYS A 93 -14.24 3.03 5.76
N CYS A 94 -14.80 1.83 5.93
CA CYS A 94 -14.31 0.87 6.93
C CYS A 94 -12.85 0.51 6.68
N ILE A 95 -12.48 0.16 5.45
CA ILE A 95 -11.11 -0.24 5.12
C ILE A 95 -10.14 0.92 5.35
N ALA A 96 -10.41 2.12 4.83
CA ALA A 96 -9.49 3.24 4.99
C ALA A 96 -9.37 3.67 6.45
N PHE A 97 -10.47 3.69 7.21
CA PHE A 97 -10.44 4.01 8.63
C PHE A 97 -9.62 2.98 9.42
N GLY A 98 -9.80 1.70 9.11
CA GLY A 98 -9.03 0.62 9.71
C GLY A 98 -7.54 0.68 9.35
N ILE A 99 -7.19 1.12 8.13
CA ILE A 99 -5.80 1.37 7.74
C ILE A 99 -5.22 2.57 8.51
N TYR A 100 -6.01 3.63 8.71
CA TYR A 100 -5.57 4.87 9.35
C TYR A 100 -5.39 4.74 10.87
N LEU A 101 -6.29 4.04 11.58
CA LEU A 101 -6.21 3.78 13.03
C LEU A 101 -5.74 2.35 13.38
N PRO A 102 -4.92 1.71 12.53
CA PRO A 102 -4.62 0.28 12.58
C PRO A 102 -5.68 -0.68 13.16
N LEU A 103 -6.96 -0.53 12.83
CA LEU A 103 -8.08 -1.34 13.36
C LEU A 103 -8.42 -2.52 12.43
N VAL A 104 -7.86 -3.69 12.73
CA VAL A 104 -8.07 -4.94 11.95
C VAL A 104 -9.56 -5.29 11.77
N ASP A 105 -10.36 -5.20 12.83
CA ASP A 105 -11.78 -5.55 12.79
C ASP A 105 -12.59 -4.62 11.87
N GLN A 106 -12.16 -3.36 11.75
CA GLN A 106 -12.80 -2.43 10.83
C GLN A 106 -12.49 -2.79 9.37
N ILE A 107 -11.24 -3.16 9.08
CA ILE A 107 -10.87 -3.63 7.73
C ILE A 107 -11.67 -4.90 7.39
N LYS A 108 -11.78 -5.87 8.32
CA LYS A 108 -12.59 -7.09 8.18
C LYS A 108 -14.04 -6.76 7.86
N LYS A 109 -14.65 -5.83 8.58
CA LYS A 109 -16.02 -5.37 8.33
C LYS A 109 -16.22 -4.87 6.90
N GLY A 110 -15.29 -4.03 6.40
CA GLY A 110 -15.36 -3.55 5.03
C GLY A 110 -15.20 -4.68 4.00
N VAL A 111 -14.24 -5.58 4.22
CA VAL A 111 -14.02 -6.76 3.38
C VAL A 111 -15.27 -7.65 3.31
N ASP A 112 -15.94 -7.91 4.43
CA ASP A 112 -17.12 -8.77 4.44
C ASP A 112 -18.30 -8.16 3.68
N ILE A 113 -18.48 -6.84 3.77
CA ILE A 113 -19.49 -6.12 2.95
C ILE A 113 -19.14 -6.20 1.45
N LEU A 114 -17.86 -6.10 1.09
CA LEU A 114 -17.44 -6.26 -0.31
C LEU A 114 -17.66 -7.68 -0.84
N LYS A 115 -17.45 -8.71 -0.01
CA LYS A 115 -17.77 -10.11 -0.36
C LYS A 115 -19.26 -10.28 -0.66
N GLU A 116 -20.14 -9.68 0.14
CA GLU A 116 -21.59 -9.70 -0.10
C GLU A 116 -21.92 -9.02 -1.44
N ILE A 117 -21.35 -7.84 -1.68
CA ILE A 117 -21.60 -7.05 -2.91
C ILE A 117 -21.21 -7.84 -4.17
N VAL A 118 -20.02 -8.46 -4.20
CA VAL A 118 -19.57 -9.21 -5.39
C VAL A 118 -20.27 -10.55 -5.56
N ALA A 119 -20.86 -11.09 -4.48
CA ALA A 119 -21.72 -12.27 -4.56
C ALA A 119 -23.10 -11.93 -5.13
N GLU A 120 -23.62 -10.73 -4.84
CA GLU A 120 -24.88 -10.22 -5.40
C GLU A 120 -24.74 -9.77 -6.87
N ASP A 121 -23.62 -9.14 -7.22
CA ASP A 121 -23.33 -8.66 -8.57
C ASP A 121 -21.90 -9.04 -8.98
N ALA A 122 -21.79 -10.18 -9.66
CA ALA A 122 -20.51 -10.71 -10.13
C ALA A 122 -19.84 -9.84 -11.20
N ASP A 123 -20.58 -8.92 -11.84
CA ASP A 123 -20.11 -8.04 -12.92
C ASP A 123 -19.69 -6.65 -12.44
N PHE A 124 -19.75 -6.41 -11.12
CA PHE A 124 -19.34 -5.15 -10.49
C PHE A 124 -17.82 -5.11 -10.25
N TYR A 125 -17.08 -4.60 -11.23
CA TYR A 125 -15.61 -4.62 -11.20
C TYR A 125 -15.04 -3.80 -10.03
N GLU A 126 -15.63 -2.65 -9.68
CA GLU A 126 -15.16 -1.85 -8.55
C GLU A 126 -15.18 -2.66 -7.26
N GLY A 127 -16.27 -3.41 -7.01
CA GLY A 127 -16.37 -4.29 -5.85
C GLY A 127 -15.29 -5.36 -5.82
N TRP A 128 -14.96 -5.97 -6.97
CA TRP A 128 -13.88 -6.96 -7.07
C TRP A 128 -12.50 -6.34 -6.84
N MET A 129 -12.23 -5.17 -7.42
CA MET A 129 -10.96 -4.48 -7.24
C MET A 129 -10.75 -4.12 -5.77
N GLU A 130 -11.74 -3.47 -5.16
CA GLU A 130 -11.67 -3.02 -3.76
C GLU A 130 -11.66 -4.18 -2.77
N LEU A 131 -12.31 -5.30 -3.10
CA LEU A 131 -12.20 -6.53 -2.30
C LEU A 131 -10.76 -7.06 -2.31
N GLY A 132 -10.09 -7.05 -3.47
CA GLY A 132 -8.67 -7.39 -3.55
C GLY A 132 -7.83 -6.49 -2.65
N ARG A 133 -7.99 -5.16 -2.74
CA ARG A 133 -7.26 -4.19 -1.90
C ARG A 133 -7.51 -4.41 -0.41
N GLY A 134 -8.77 -4.55 -0.01
CA GLY A 134 -9.16 -4.78 1.37
C GLY A 134 -8.54 -6.04 1.96
N MET A 135 -8.47 -7.13 1.18
CA MET A 135 -7.84 -8.37 1.61
C MET A 135 -6.33 -8.20 1.81
N PHE A 136 -5.62 -7.54 0.89
CA PHE A 136 -4.18 -7.27 1.04
C PHE A 136 -3.87 -6.29 2.17
N ALA A 137 -4.68 -5.22 2.31
CA ALA A 137 -4.57 -4.29 3.42
C ALA A 137 -4.76 -4.98 4.78
N LEU A 138 -5.74 -5.89 4.88
CA LEU A 138 -5.99 -6.67 6.09
C LEU A 138 -4.76 -7.50 6.48
N MET A 139 -4.20 -8.25 5.55
CA MET A 139 -3.03 -9.11 5.83
C MET A 139 -1.79 -8.28 6.17
N CYS A 140 -1.56 -7.18 5.46
CA CYS A 140 -0.48 -6.25 5.79
C CYS A 140 -0.62 -5.70 7.21
N MET A 141 -1.84 -5.35 7.62
CA MET A 141 -2.10 -4.83 8.97
C MET A 141 -1.91 -5.90 10.04
N GLU A 142 -2.50 -7.08 9.86
CA GLU A 142 -2.36 -8.21 10.80
C GLU A 142 -0.88 -8.57 11.02
N ARG A 143 -0.06 -8.57 9.95
CA ARG A 143 1.38 -8.80 10.07
C ARG A 143 2.13 -7.69 10.77
N LYS A 144 1.87 -6.42 10.43
CA LYS A 144 2.54 -5.27 11.05
C LYS A 144 2.26 -5.19 12.55
N LEU A 145 1.04 -5.49 12.98
CA LEU A 145 0.69 -5.54 14.40
C LEU A 145 1.40 -6.68 15.11
N LYS A 146 1.39 -7.88 14.51
CA LYS A 146 2.09 -9.03 15.06
C LYS A 146 3.59 -8.77 15.24
N SER A 147 4.26 -8.16 14.26
CA SER A 147 5.68 -7.82 14.38
C SER A 147 5.96 -6.77 15.46
N ARG A 148 5.06 -5.81 15.70
CA ARG A 148 5.20 -4.84 16.79
C ARG A 148 5.05 -5.47 18.16
N GLU A 149 4.04 -6.34 18.31
CA GLU A 149 3.85 -7.11 19.55
C GLU A 149 5.10 -7.96 19.85
N GLU A 150 5.70 -8.56 18.83
CA GLU A 150 6.93 -9.35 18.95
C GLU A 150 8.18 -8.50 19.32
N GLU A 151 8.30 -7.27 18.81
CA GLU A 151 9.37 -6.33 19.18
C GLU A 151 9.22 -5.83 20.63
N GLU A 152 7.99 -5.56 21.07
CA GLU A 152 7.68 -5.13 22.44
C GLU A 152 7.96 -6.26 23.46
N GLU A 153 7.57 -7.50 23.16
CA GLU A 153 7.84 -8.67 24.02
C GLU A 153 9.35 -8.99 24.16
N GLN A 154 10.14 -8.77 23.09
CA GLN A 154 11.60 -8.96 23.12
C GLN A 154 12.31 -7.89 23.96
N HIS A 155 11.78 -6.66 24.01
CA HIS A 155 12.31 -5.62 24.88
C HIS A 155 11.99 -5.84 26.37
N GLU A 156 10.96 -6.62 26.69
CA GLU A 156 10.60 -6.95 28.09
C GLU A 156 11.29 -8.22 28.62
N THR A 157 11.87 -9.03 27.74
CA THR A 157 12.54 -10.29 28.12
C THR A 157 14.00 -10.29 27.67
N ASP A 158 14.94 -9.98 28.59
CA ASP A 158 16.40 -10.11 28.44
C ASP A 158 16.85 -11.59 28.32
N THR A 159 16.17 -12.39 27.51
CA THR A 159 16.51 -13.79 27.26
C THR A 159 16.89 -13.96 25.80
N ASP A 160 18.20 -14.05 25.57
CA ASP A 160 18.87 -14.50 24.34
C ASP A 160 18.53 -15.98 24.04
N ASP A 161 17.26 -16.33 23.90
CA ASP A 161 16.86 -17.64 23.40
C ASP A 161 16.67 -17.57 21.89
N ASP A 162 17.79 -17.74 21.20
CA ASP A 162 18.04 -17.75 19.75
C ASP A 162 17.37 -18.95 19.04
N SER A 163 16.22 -19.41 19.54
CA SER A 163 15.37 -20.35 18.82
C SER A 163 14.66 -19.56 17.72
N GLU A 164 15.01 -19.80 16.46
CA GLU A 164 14.26 -19.34 15.28
C GLU A 164 12.78 -19.72 15.47
N LYS A 165 12.00 -18.81 16.05
CA LYS A 165 10.60 -19.04 16.41
C LYS A 165 9.85 -19.44 15.14
N GLU A 166 9.19 -20.61 15.20
CA GLU A 166 8.34 -21.27 14.18
C GLU A 166 7.16 -20.41 13.65
N TYR A 167 7.10 -19.15 14.07
CA TYR A 167 6.00 -18.20 13.90
C TYR A 167 6.14 -17.29 12.69
N ASN A 168 7.28 -17.32 11.98
CA ASN A 168 7.49 -16.57 10.75
C ASN A 168 7.14 -17.41 9.51
N SER A 169 5.96 -18.03 9.52
CA SER A 169 5.39 -18.77 8.40
C SER A 169 4.02 -18.20 8.02
N ILE A 170 3.58 -18.45 6.79
CA ILE A 170 2.26 -18.02 6.34
C ILE A 170 1.21 -18.98 6.88
N SER A 171 0.25 -18.44 7.65
CA SER A 171 -0.84 -19.26 8.19
C SER A 171 -1.80 -19.71 7.08
N LYS A 172 -2.55 -20.80 7.33
CA LYS A 172 -3.59 -21.26 6.39
C LYS A 172 -4.66 -20.18 6.11
N ASN A 173 -5.01 -19.39 7.12
CA ASN A 173 -5.99 -18.32 6.98
C ASN A 173 -5.46 -17.21 6.06
N GLU A 174 -4.22 -16.80 6.28
CA GLU A 174 -3.53 -15.82 5.44
C GLU A 174 -3.34 -16.31 4.01
N PHE A 175 -2.99 -17.59 3.82
CA PHE A 175 -2.94 -18.23 2.51
C PHE A 175 -4.26 -18.14 1.75
N ASN A 176 -5.36 -18.50 2.43
CA ASN A 176 -6.70 -18.39 1.85
C ASN A 176 -7.03 -16.93 1.52
N ASN A 177 -6.66 -16.00 2.39
CA ASN A 177 -6.94 -14.59 2.23
C ASN A 177 -6.21 -13.98 1.02
N TYR A 178 -4.90 -14.20 0.89
CA TYR A 178 -4.18 -13.66 -0.27
C TYR A 178 -4.62 -14.34 -1.55
N THR A 179 -4.89 -15.65 -1.53
CA THR A 179 -5.40 -16.38 -2.71
C THR A 179 -6.73 -15.81 -3.17
N PHE A 180 -7.62 -15.51 -2.22
CA PHE A 180 -8.90 -14.89 -2.52
C PHE A 180 -8.74 -13.45 -3.04
N GLY A 181 -7.81 -12.67 -2.45
CA GLY A 181 -7.45 -11.33 -2.94
C GLY A 181 -6.91 -11.35 -4.38
N LEU A 182 -6.02 -12.29 -4.71
CA LEU A 182 -5.52 -12.49 -6.08
C LEU A 182 -6.66 -12.80 -7.07
N ASN A 183 -7.59 -13.68 -6.67
CA ASN A 183 -8.76 -14.02 -7.48
C ASN A 183 -9.68 -12.82 -7.68
N ALA A 184 -9.87 -11.99 -6.64
CA ALA A 184 -10.66 -10.78 -6.73
C ALA A 184 -10.06 -9.78 -7.73
N PHE A 185 -8.76 -9.51 -7.64
CA PHE A 185 -8.06 -8.70 -8.64
C PHE A 185 -8.17 -9.28 -10.06
N SER A 186 -7.94 -10.59 -10.23
CA SER A 186 -8.04 -11.22 -11.56
C SER A 186 -9.43 -11.06 -12.18
N LYS A 187 -10.49 -11.22 -11.37
CA LYS A 187 -11.88 -10.99 -11.81
C LYS A 187 -12.13 -9.53 -12.16
N GLY A 188 -11.84 -8.60 -11.25
CA GLY A 188 -12.05 -7.15 -11.47
C GLY A 188 -11.33 -6.66 -12.72
N LEU A 189 -10.05 -7.03 -12.88
CA LEU A 189 -9.24 -6.68 -14.04
C LEU A 189 -9.79 -7.30 -15.33
N SER A 190 -10.25 -8.56 -15.32
CA SER A 190 -10.84 -9.17 -16.53
C SER A 190 -12.12 -8.47 -17.01
N ILE A 191 -12.99 -8.03 -16.08
CA ILE A 191 -14.20 -7.27 -16.42
C ILE A 191 -13.80 -5.89 -16.97
N LEU A 192 -12.87 -5.23 -16.30
CA LEU A 192 -12.43 -3.88 -16.65
C LEU A 192 -11.72 -3.84 -18.01
N LYS A 193 -10.89 -4.84 -18.31
CA LYS A 193 -10.21 -5.03 -19.61
C LYS A 193 -11.16 -4.98 -20.80
N LEU A 194 -12.40 -5.47 -20.63
CA LEU A 194 -13.44 -5.49 -21.67
C LEU A 194 -14.24 -4.18 -21.74
N ARG A 195 -14.31 -3.40 -20.65
CA ARG A 195 -15.20 -2.24 -20.51
C ARG A 195 -14.50 -0.90 -20.64
N ASP A 196 -13.33 -0.75 -20.02
CA ASP A 196 -12.61 0.51 -19.93
C ASP A 196 -11.10 0.27 -19.90
N LYS A 197 -10.49 0.39 -21.08
CA LYS A 197 -9.06 0.23 -21.30
C LYS A 197 -8.21 1.23 -20.51
N THR A 198 -8.69 2.45 -20.31
CA THR A 198 -7.92 3.48 -19.60
C THR A 198 -7.91 3.21 -18.11
N ASN A 199 -9.07 2.90 -17.53
CA ASN A 199 -9.15 2.54 -16.12
C ASN A 199 -8.50 1.18 -15.84
N TYR A 200 -8.48 0.25 -16.80
CA TYR A 200 -7.76 -1.02 -16.66
C TYR A 200 -6.28 -0.84 -16.31
N VAL A 201 -5.56 0.10 -16.95
CA VAL A 201 -4.16 0.39 -16.60
C VAL A 201 -4.05 0.94 -15.18
N LYS A 202 -4.85 1.95 -14.86
CA LYS A 202 -4.80 2.60 -13.54
C LYS A 202 -5.05 1.59 -12.42
N GLU A 203 -6.07 0.76 -12.59
CA GLU A 203 -6.44 -0.26 -11.63
C GLU A 203 -5.41 -1.41 -11.57
N THR A 204 -4.76 -1.73 -12.68
CA THR A 204 -3.62 -2.66 -12.73
C THR A 204 -2.45 -2.15 -11.90
N ILE A 205 -2.01 -0.91 -12.12
CA ILE A 205 -0.90 -0.30 -11.37
C ILE A 205 -1.22 -0.29 -9.87
N ARG A 206 -2.44 0.08 -9.49
CA ARG A 206 -2.85 0.07 -8.09
C ARG A 206 -2.84 -1.35 -7.49
N ALA A 207 -3.38 -2.34 -8.21
CA ALA A 207 -3.34 -3.73 -7.73
C ALA A 207 -1.90 -4.24 -7.59
N VAL A 208 -1.01 -3.92 -8.54
CA VAL A 208 0.41 -4.26 -8.49
C VAL A 208 1.08 -3.64 -7.26
N LYS A 209 0.76 -2.39 -6.92
CA LYS A 209 1.24 -1.77 -5.68
C LYS A 209 0.83 -2.58 -4.45
N ASP A 210 -0.44 -2.93 -4.34
CA ASP A 210 -0.95 -3.70 -3.19
C ASP A 210 -0.28 -5.08 -3.08
N LEU A 211 -0.02 -5.73 -4.21
CA LEU A 211 0.73 -6.99 -4.28
C LEU A 211 2.20 -6.81 -3.90
N GLN A 212 2.85 -5.75 -4.40
CA GLN A 212 4.25 -5.45 -4.12
C GLN A 212 4.45 -5.18 -2.63
N ASP A 213 3.62 -4.33 -2.02
CA ASP A 213 3.70 -3.98 -0.60
C ASP A 213 3.62 -5.23 0.28
N TYR A 214 2.67 -6.13 -0.02
CA TYR A 214 2.55 -7.39 0.69
C TYR A 214 3.68 -8.38 0.36
N GLY A 215 4.07 -8.49 -0.90
CA GLY A 215 5.15 -9.37 -1.36
C GLY A 215 6.48 -9.05 -0.68
N ILE A 216 6.80 -7.75 -0.51
CA ILE A 216 7.97 -7.28 0.22
C ILE A 216 7.89 -7.70 1.69
N LEU A 217 6.73 -7.52 2.32
CA LEU A 217 6.51 -7.89 3.72
C LEU A 217 6.75 -9.38 3.98
N ILE A 218 6.48 -10.25 3.00
CA ILE A 218 6.63 -11.71 3.14
C ILE A 218 7.87 -12.29 2.44
N ASN A 219 8.74 -11.48 1.84
CA ASN A 219 9.84 -11.98 0.99
C ASN A 219 10.94 -12.77 1.73
N ASN A 220 11.00 -12.68 3.06
CA ASN A 220 11.96 -13.40 3.89
C ASN A 220 11.30 -14.54 4.68
N ILE A 221 10.01 -14.78 4.46
CA ILE A 221 9.21 -15.78 5.16
C ILE A 221 9.25 -17.10 4.40
N LYS A 222 9.63 -18.18 5.09
CA LYS A 222 9.65 -19.52 4.49
C LYS A 222 8.26 -20.17 4.64
N PRO A 223 7.77 -20.93 3.63
CA PRO A 223 8.38 -21.15 2.33
C PRO A 223 8.26 -19.93 1.41
N PHE A 224 9.28 -19.69 0.59
CA PHE A 224 9.38 -18.53 -0.31
C PHE A 224 8.38 -18.53 -1.47
N ASP A 225 7.72 -19.68 -1.72
CA ASP A 225 6.74 -19.87 -2.79
C ASP A 225 5.59 -18.85 -2.74
N HIS A 226 5.21 -18.40 -1.54
CA HIS A 226 4.14 -17.42 -1.38
C HIS A 226 4.54 -16.06 -1.94
N ALA A 227 5.69 -15.53 -1.53
CA ALA A 227 6.23 -14.27 -2.05
C ALA A 227 6.45 -14.35 -3.57
N LYS A 228 6.98 -15.48 -4.04
CA LYS A 228 7.19 -15.76 -5.47
C LYS A 228 5.88 -15.72 -6.25
N THR A 229 4.82 -16.31 -5.72
CA THR A 229 3.47 -16.29 -6.33
C THR A 229 2.95 -14.86 -6.44
N ILE A 230 3.11 -14.05 -5.38
CA ILE A 230 2.66 -12.65 -5.36
C ILE A 230 3.41 -11.81 -6.41
N PHE A 231 4.74 -11.85 -6.41
CA PHE A 231 5.54 -11.08 -7.39
C PHE A 231 5.29 -11.54 -8.83
N THR A 232 5.21 -12.86 -9.06
CA THR A 232 4.88 -13.40 -10.38
C THR A 232 3.54 -12.87 -10.87
N LYS A 233 2.52 -12.87 -10.00
CA LYS A 233 1.18 -12.39 -10.36
C LYS A 233 1.15 -10.89 -10.64
N ALA A 234 1.90 -10.10 -9.88
CA ALA A 234 2.06 -8.66 -10.12
C ALA A 234 2.72 -8.39 -11.50
N ILE A 235 3.81 -9.11 -11.81
CA ILE A 235 4.48 -9.03 -13.12
C ILE A 235 3.52 -9.41 -14.24
N THR A 236 2.77 -10.52 -14.10
CA THR A 236 1.78 -10.94 -15.10
C THR A 236 0.72 -9.87 -15.34
N TYR A 237 0.27 -9.14 -14.32
CA TYR A 237 -0.69 -8.05 -14.55
C TYR A 237 -0.10 -6.90 -15.36
N LEU A 238 1.16 -6.52 -15.11
CA LEU A 238 1.85 -5.49 -15.90
C LEU A 238 2.10 -5.94 -17.34
N GLU A 239 2.52 -7.19 -17.54
CA GLU A 239 2.70 -7.79 -18.87
C GLU A 239 1.37 -7.84 -19.64
N ASP A 240 0.29 -8.24 -18.97
CA ASP A 240 -1.02 -8.32 -19.60
C ASP A 240 -1.54 -6.92 -19.96
N ALA A 241 -1.28 -5.91 -19.12
CA ALA A 241 -1.59 -4.51 -19.43
C ALA A 241 -0.75 -3.97 -20.60
N TYR A 242 0.55 -4.28 -20.63
CA TYR A 242 1.46 -3.94 -21.71
C TYR A 242 1.02 -4.55 -23.05
N ASN A 243 0.64 -5.83 -23.06
CA ASN A 243 0.26 -6.55 -24.27
C ASN A 243 -1.16 -6.21 -24.77
N SER A 244 -2.05 -5.74 -23.89
CA SER A 244 -3.46 -5.51 -24.22
C SER A 244 -3.78 -4.10 -24.69
N LEU A 245 -2.82 -3.17 -24.56
CA LEU A 245 -2.97 -1.75 -24.86
C LEU A 245 -1.78 -1.26 -25.68
N GLU A 246 -1.82 0.02 -26.05
CA GLU A 246 -0.66 0.72 -26.61
C GLU A 246 0.49 0.64 -25.60
N PRO A 247 1.58 -0.11 -25.89
CA PRO A 247 2.69 -0.36 -24.97
C PRO A 247 3.31 0.91 -24.38
N GLU A 248 3.19 2.02 -25.11
CA GLU A 248 3.64 3.36 -24.74
C GLU A 248 3.06 3.80 -23.38
N ILE A 249 1.81 3.47 -23.07
CA ILE A 249 1.16 3.88 -21.80
C ILE A 249 1.89 3.27 -20.59
N ILE A 250 2.34 2.02 -20.69
CA ILE A 250 3.08 1.35 -19.62
C ILE A 250 4.55 1.76 -19.63
N ASN A 251 5.16 1.87 -20.81
CA ASN A 251 6.57 2.23 -20.96
C ASN A 251 6.89 3.65 -20.52
N GLU A 252 6.00 4.60 -20.78
CA GLU A 252 6.19 6.01 -20.39
C GLU A 252 5.80 6.26 -18.93
N ASN A 253 5.11 5.32 -18.29
CA ASN A 253 4.70 5.45 -16.90
C ASN A 253 5.81 5.00 -15.94
N THR A 254 6.51 5.98 -15.37
CA THR A 254 7.64 5.79 -14.44
C THR A 254 7.28 4.93 -13.22
N LEU A 255 6.11 5.15 -12.63
CA LEU A 255 5.62 4.35 -11.49
C LEU A 255 5.45 2.87 -11.88
N SER A 256 4.91 2.60 -13.06
CA SER A 256 4.71 1.23 -13.58
C SER A 256 6.04 0.55 -13.83
N GLN A 257 7.01 1.23 -14.46
CA GLN A 257 8.35 0.68 -14.69
C GLN A 257 9.08 0.41 -13.36
N GLY A 258 8.98 1.31 -12.39
CA GLY A 258 9.57 1.14 -11.06
C GLY A 258 8.98 -0.05 -10.30
N MET A 259 7.66 -0.19 -10.31
CA MET A 259 6.98 -1.35 -9.72
C MET A 259 7.36 -2.65 -10.42
N TRP A 260 7.43 -2.64 -11.77
CA TRP A 260 7.84 -3.80 -12.55
C TRP A 260 9.25 -4.25 -12.19
N GLY A 261 10.20 -3.31 -12.23
CA GLY A 261 11.60 -3.57 -11.91
C GLY A 261 11.79 -4.04 -10.48
N SER A 262 11.07 -3.46 -9.52
CA SER A 262 11.10 -3.93 -8.13
C SER A 262 10.55 -5.35 -7.97
N CYS A 263 9.43 -5.69 -8.61
CA CYS A 263 8.89 -7.06 -8.55
C CYS A 263 9.86 -8.08 -9.17
N LEU A 264 10.50 -7.73 -10.30
CA LEU A 264 11.52 -8.55 -10.94
C LEU A 264 12.76 -8.72 -10.04
N TYR A 265 13.22 -7.65 -9.38
CA TYR A 265 14.32 -7.71 -8.43
C TYR A 265 14.03 -8.71 -7.31
N TYR A 266 12.90 -8.58 -6.61
CA TYR A 266 12.56 -9.51 -5.54
C TYR A 266 12.35 -10.93 -6.04
N LEU A 267 11.75 -11.12 -7.22
CA LEU A 267 11.62 -12.44 -7.84
C LEU A 267 12.99 -13.07 -8.13
N SER A 268 13.95 -12.31 -8.65
CA SER A 268 15.31 -12.79 -8.91
C SER A 268 16.02 -13.23 -7.61
N LYS A 269 15.87 -12.45 -6.54
CA LYS A 269 16.43 -12.76 -5.21
C LYS A 269 15.80 -14.02 -4.59
N LEU A 270 14.50 -14.25 -4.81
CA LEU A 270 13.84 -15.48 -4.36
C LEU A 270 14.33 -16.69 -5.16
N LYS A 271 14.45 -16.56 -6.48
CA LYS A 271 14.96 -17.63 -7.35
C LYS A 271 16.41 -18.02 -7.00
N SER A 272 17.28 -17.06 -6.71
CA SER A 272 18.68 -17.36 -6.35
C SER A 272 18.84 -18.15 -5.05
N ARG A 273 17.80 -18.23 -4.21
CA ARG A 273 17.77 -19.07 -3.01
C ARG A 273 17.41 -20.52 -3.33
N GLU A 274 16.79 -20.78 -4.47
CA GLU A 274 16.28 -22.10 -4.89
C GLU A 274 17.21 -22.80 -5.89
N THR A 275 17.90 -22.02 -6.73
CA THR A 275 18.76 -22.55 -7.80
C THR A 275 20.19 -22.05 -7.68
N GLN A 276 21.13 -22.89 -8.12
CA GLN A 276 22.51 -22.50 -8.40
C GLN A 276 22.70 -21.99 -9.83
N GLU A 277 21.65 -22.03 -10.67
CA GLU A 277 21.68 -21.53 -12.04
C GLU A 277 21.70 -20.00 -12.07
N THR A 278 22.90 -19.43 -11.99
CA THR A 278 23.15 -17.98 -11.97
C THR A 278 22.65 -17.27 -13.23
N LYS A 279 22.62 -17.95 -14.37
CA LYS A 279 22.20 -17.36 -15.65
C LYS A 279 20.73 -16.91 -15.66
N GLU A 280 19.81 -17.77 -15.21
CA GLU A 280 18.37 -17.43 -15.19
C GLU A 280 18.09 -16.29 -14.19
N VAL A 281 18.79 -16.30 -13.06
CA VAL A 281 18.70 -15.23 -12.05
C VAL A 281 19.19 -13.90 -12.64
N LEU A 282 20.34 -13.91 -13.34
CA LEU A 282 20.90 -12.74 -14.00
C LEU A 282 19.99 -12.19 -15.10
N GLU A 283 19.37 -13.03 -15.92
CA GLU A 283 18.44 -12.59 -16.98
C GLU A 283 17.25 -11.81 -16.39
N ILE A 284 16.68 -12.27 -15.28
CA ILE A 284 15.58 -11.58 -14.58
C ILE A 284 16.07 -10.30 -13.90
N LEU A 285 17.25 -10.35 -13.28
CA LEU A 285 17.85 -9.20 -12.60
C LEU A 285 18.24 -8.08 -13.58
N ASP A 286 18.74 -8.42 -14.76
CA ASP A 286 19.08 -7.44 -15.80
C ASP A 286 17.83 -6.73 -16.32
N LEU A 287 16.73 -7.46 -16.52
CA LEU A 287 15.45 -6.84 -16.83
C LEU A 287 14.95 -5.95 -15.69
N ALA A 288 15.14 -6.36 -14.43
CA ALA A 288 14.81 -5.53 -13.26
C ALA A 288 15.57 -4.19 -13.30
N ILE A 289 16.88 -4.25 -13.54
CA ILE A 289 17.76 -3.08 -13.62
C ILE A 289 17.35 -2.17 -14.79
N GLU A 290 17.07 -2.72 -15.97
CA GLU A 290 16.59 -1.94 -17.12
C GLU A 290 15.33 -1.12 -16.77
N LYS A 291 14.35 -1.77 -16.13
CA LYS A 291 13.09 -1.14 -15.72
C LYS A 291 13.29 -0.08 -14.64
N LEU A 292 14.17 -0.32 -13.68
CA LEU A 292 14.48 0.62 -12.59
C LEU A 292 15.28 1.84 -13.09
N LEU A 293 16.21 1.66 -14.04
CA LEU A 293 16.97 2.76 -14.64
C LEU A 293 16.06 3.82 -15.27
N PHE A 294 14.99 3.41 -15.94
CA PHE A 294 14.00 4.34 -16.51
C PHE A 294 13.41 5.31 -15.47
N THR A 295 13.30 4.87 -14.21
CA THR A 295 12.75 5.70 -13.12
C THR A 295 13.75 6.67 -12.51
N ASN A 296 15.06 6.46 -12.72
CA ASN A 296 16.10 7.29 -12.12
C ASN A 296 16.19 8.67 -12.80
N ASP A 297 15.93 8.72 -14.11
CA ASP A 297 16.07 9.92 -14.94
C ASP A 297 14.84 10.85 -14.88
N THR A 298 13.79 10.45 -14.16
CA THR A 298 12.50 11.15 -14.14
C THR A 298 12.02 11.42 -12.72
N GLU A 299 11.59 12.66 -12.46
CA GLU A 299 10.98 13.00 -11.18
C GLU A 299 9.61 12.30 -11.06
N SER A 300 9.49 11.39 -10.10
CA SER A 300 8.34 10.50 -9.97
C SER A 300 8.04 10.14 -8.51
N LEU A 301 6.77 9.81 -8.25
CA LEU A 301 6.34 9.28 -6.95
C LEU A 301 7.10 7.97 -6.68
N GLY A 302 7.81 7.91 -5.56
CA GLY A 302 8.60 6.72 -5.20
C GLY A 302 9.98 6.64 -5.85
N LYS A 303 10.46 7.71 -6.53
CA LYS A 303 11.80 7.76 -7.13
C LYS A 303 12.91 7.28 -6.18
N ASN A 304 12.95 7.80 -4.96
CA ASN A 304 13.99 7.43 -3.98
C ASN A 304 13.91 5.94 -3.61
N LEU A 305 12.70 5.40 -3.45
CA LEU A 305 12.49 3.96 -3.20
C LEU A 305 12.99 3.12 -4.38
N PHE A 306 12.65 3.48 -5.62
CA PHE A 306 13.10 2.73 -6.79
C PHE A 306 14.60 2.86 -7.02
N LYS A 307 15.19 4.01 -6.71
CA LYS A 307 16.64 4.24 -6.76
C LYS A 307 17.38 3.43 -5.70
N GLU A 308 16.82 3.31 -4.49
CA GLU A 308 17.35 2.41 -3.47
C GLU A 308 17.35 0.96 -3.96
N ILE A 309 16.22 0.50 -4.51
CA ILE A 309 16.08 -0.85 -5.05
C ILE A 309 17.03 -1.07 -6.25
N LEU A 310 17.26 -0.06 -7.09
CA LEU A 310 18.24 -0.10 -8.18
C LEU A 310 19.66 -0.33 -7.63
N GLY A 311 20.04 0.40 -6.58
CA GLY A 311 21.31 0.20 -5.90
C GLY A 311 21.43 -1.21 -5.31
N GLN A 312 20.38 -1.70 -4.63
CA GLN A 312 20.31 -3.07 -4.11
C GLN A 312 20.38 -4.14 -5.22
N ALA A 313 19.79 -3.88 -6.39
CA ALA A 313 19.83 -4.77 -7.55
C ALA A 313 21.24 -4.89 -8.13
N TYR A 314 21.96 -3.76 -8.25
CA TYR A 314 23.35 -3.75 -8.69
C TYR A 314 24.29 -4.45 -7.69
N LEU A 315 24.12 -4.20 -6.39
CA LEU A 315 24.87 -4.94 -5.36
C LEU A 315 24.57 -6.44 -5.45
N PHE A 316 23.30 -6.82 -5.60
CA PHE A 316 22.96 -8.23 -5.77
C PHE A 316 23.61 -8.83 -7.03
N LYS A 317 23.58 -8.11 -8.15
CA LYS A 317 24.25 -8.52 -9.39
C LYS A 317 25.74 -8.79 -9.16
N SER A 318 26.44 -7.92 -8.41
CA SER A 318 27.86 -8.11 -8.09
C SER A 318 28.19 -9.41 -7.35
N THR A 319 27.21 -9.99 -6.65
CA THR A 319 27.39 -11.24 -5.88
C THR A 319 27.15 -12.52 -6.68
N ILE A 320 26.46 -12.41 -7.83
CA ILE A 320 26.07 -13.57 -8.66
C ILE A 320 26.72 -13.56 -10.05
N GLU A 321 27.33 -12.44 -10.44
CA GLU A 321 28.09 -12.29 -11.68
C GLU A 321 29.38 -13.10 -11.61
N ASN A 322 29.71 -13.81 -12.69
CA ASN A 322 30.91 -14.66 -12.76
C ASN A 322 32.11 -13.93 -13.39
N ASP A 323 31.85 -12.84 -14.10
CA ASP A 323 32.89 -11.98 -14.67
C ASP A 323 33.29 -10.91 -13.63
N ASP A 324 34.53 -11.00 -13.12
CA ASP A 324 35.04 -10.11 -12.07
C ASP A 324 34.96 -8.62 -12.46
N ASP A 325 35.22 -8.28 -13.72
CA ASP A 325 35.16 -6.88 -14.19
C ASP A 325 33.71 -6.37 -14.19
N GLN A 326 32.75 -7.21 -14.55
CA GLN A 326 31.32 -6.88 -14.48
C GLN A 326 30.83 -6.84 -13.03
N ALA A 327 31.30 -7.73 -12.17
CA ALA A 327 30.97 -7.75 -10.76
C ALA A 327 31.44 -6.47 -10.05
N ILE A 328 32.67 -6.02 -10.30
CA ILE A 328 33.22 -4.77 -9.76
C ILE A 328 32.41 -3.56 -10.27
N LYS A 329 32.12 -3.49 -11.58
CA LYS A 329 31.28 -2.41 -12.14
C LYS A 329 29.88 -2.37 -11.53
N ALA A 330 29.29 -3.53 -11.28
CA ALA A 330 27.98 -3.63 -10.63
C ALA A 330 28.07 -3.17 -9.17
N PHE A 331 29.12 -3.57 -8.45
CA PHE A 331 29.35 -3.11 -7.08
C PHE A 331 29.47 -1.58 -7.00
N ASP A 332 30.31 -0.98 -7.85
CA ASP A 332 30.54 0.47 -7.87
C ASP A 332 29.24 1.24 -8.14
N LYS A 333 28.45 0.80 -9.13
CA LYS A 333 27.12 1.38 -9.42
C LYS A 333 26.14 1.20 -8.26
N GLY A 334 26.15 0.04 -7.61
CA GLY A 334 25.29 -0.23 -6.46
C GLY A 334 25.54 0.75 -5.32
N VAL A 335 26.83 0.99 -5.02
CA VAL A 335 27.25 1.97 -4.01
C VAL A 335 26.87 3.40 -4.42
N GLU A 336 27.11 3.78 -5.67
CA GLU A 336 26.76 5.10 -6.22
C GLU A 336 25.27 5.42 -6.01
N TYR A 337 24.36 4.57 -6.47
CA TYR A 337 22.92 4.82 -6.36
C TYR A 337 22.44 4.87 -4.90
N LEU A 338 22.98 4.03 -4.02
CA LEU A 338 22.62 4.04 -2.59
C LEU A 338 23.11 5.30 -1.88
N LEU A 339 24.33 5.76 -2.18
CA LEU A 339 24.86 7.00 -1.63
C LEU A 339 24.07 8.22 -2.11
N GLU A 340 23.74 8.26 -3.40
CA GLU A 340 22.89 9.33 -3.95
C GLU A 340 21.52 9.35 -3.27
N THR A 341 20.89 8.18 -3.10
CA THR A 341 19.59 8.07 -2.41
C THR A 341 19.70 8.56 -0.96
N TYR A 342 20.74 8.14 -0.23
CA TYR A 342 20.98 8.59 1.14
C TYR A 342 21.14 10.12 1.22
N ASN A 343 21.93 10.70 0.33
CA ASN A 343 22.18 12.15 0.29
C ASN A 343 20.90 12.93 -0.08
N GLU A 344 20.11 12.45 -1.04
CA GLU A 344 18.83 13.07 -1.42
C GLU A 344 17.80 13.03 -0.28
N VAL A 345 17.83 12.01 0.58
CA VAL A 345 16.93 11.91 1.74
C VAL A 345 17.42 12.80 2.91
N TYR A 346 18.71 12.76 3.25
CA TYR A 346 19.25 13.47 4.42
C TYR A 346 19.49 14.97 4.21
N ILE A 347 19.84 15.41 2.99
CA ILE A 347 20.04 16.84 2.71
C ILE A 347 18.70 17.58 2.69
N ASN A 348 17.62 16.93 2.26
CA ASN A 348 16.28 17.53 2.28
C ASN A 348 15.66 17.62 3.68
N GLN A 349 16.13 16.82 4.65
CA GLN A 349 15.69 16.90 6.06
C GLN A 349 16.50 17.92 6.89
N SER A 350 17.61 18.44 6.38
CA SER A 350 18.48 19.40 7.09
C SER A 350 18.29 20.86 6.65
N VAL A 351 17.29 21.12 5.81
CA VAL A 351 16.93 22.45 5.27
C VAL A 351 15.53 22.91 5.70
N GLU A 352 14.81 22.15 6.52
CA GLU A 352 13.53 22.58 7.14
C GLU A 352 13.70 23.06 8.59
#